data_AF-A0A969RTI5-F1
#
_entry.id   AF-A0A969RTI5-F1
#
_cell.length_a   1.000
_cell.length_b   1.000
_cell.length_c   1.000
_cell.angle_alpha   90.00
_cell.angle_beta   90.00
_cell.angle_gamma   90.00
#
_symmetry.space_group_name_H-M   'P 1'
#
loop_
_entity.id
_entity.type
_entity.pdbx_description
1 polymer ?
#
loop_
_entity_poly.entity_id
_entity_poly.type
_entity_poly.pdbx_seq_one_letter_code
_entity_poly.pdbx_strand_id
1 'polypeptide(L)'
;MAYPHAVHAEESATGDTRSVPVELAPSYRSSLDADAISPEKVSQFVRAYLQVVSLIEQREGELQSTETDPESFRVQQEIEAEALGLIADEGLTLQEYMQLLSLANIDPEFGDRIALQLQEATD
;
A
#
# COMPACT_ATOMS: atom_id res chain seq x y z
N MET A 1 72.18 20.27 -12.82
CA MET A 1 72.03 21.55 -12.11
C MET A 1 71.09 22.44 -12.90
N ALA A 2 70.22 23.14 -12.17
CA ALA A 2 69.47 24.36 -12.53
C ALA A 2 68.32 24.25 -13.56
N TYR A 3 67.10 24.39 -13.04
CA TYR A 3 65.96 25.01 -13.74
C TYR A 3 66.25 26.50 -14.01
N PRO A 4 65.53 27.10 -14.97
CA PRO A 4 64.71 28.22 -14.56
C PRO A 4 63.27 28.19 -15.07
N HIS A 5 62.43 28.75 -14.19
CA HIS A 5 61.06 29.22 -14.32
C HIS A 5 60.71 29.87 -15.67
N ALA A 6 59.57 29.47 -16.23
CA ALA A 6 58.71 30.35 -17.02
C ALA A 6 57.27 30.18 -16.54
N VAL A 7 56.74 31.31 -16.08
CA VAL A 7 55.41 31.53 -15.48
C VAL A 7 54.29 31.28 -16.48
N HIS A 8 53.34 30.40 -16.14
CA HIS A 8 52.01 30.40 -16.76
C HIS A 8 51.03 31.04 -15.79
N ALA A 9 50.49 32.17 -16.21
CA ALA A 9 49.45 32.92 -15.54
C ALA A 9 48.11 32.18 -15.65
N GLU A 10 47.42 32.14 -14.51
CA GLU A 10 45.97 32.30 -14.34
C GLU A 10 45.04 31.48 -15.24
N GLU A 11 44.56 30.35 -14.69
CA GLU A 11 43.15 30.03 -14.84
C GLU A 11 42.56 29.81 -13.43
N SER A 12 41.86 30.85 -12.97
CA SER A 12 41.02 30.79 -11.78
C SER A 12 39.89 29.80 -12.03
N ALA A 13 39.92 28.68 -11.33
CA ALA A 13 38.70 27.92 -11.04
C ALA A 13 38.84 27.33 -9.64
N THR A 14 38.50 28.17 -8.67
CA THR A 14 38.13 27.77 -7.32
C THR A 14 36.95 26.79 -7.46
N GLY A 15 37.27 25.51 -7.64
CA GLY A 15 36.34 24.41 -7.44
C GLY A 15 36.09 24.27 -5.96
N ASP A 16 35.37 25.24 -5.41
CA ASP A 16 34.66 25.17 -4.14
C ASP A 16 33.76 23.94 -4.24
N THR A 17 34.27 22.77 -3.84
CA THR A 17 33.44 21.62 -3.47
C THR A 17 32.70 22.01 -2.21
N ARG A 18 31.75 22.92 -2.37
CA ARG A 18 30.65 23.17 -1.47
C ARG A 18 30.06 21.80 -1.20
N SER A 19 30.34 21.28 -0.01
CA SER A 19 29.57 20.21 0.58
C SER A 19 28.14 20.73 0.61
N VAL A 20 27.36 20.36 -0.40
CA VAL A 20 25.91 20.44 -0.29
C VAL A 20 25.59 19.60 0.93
N PRO A 21 25.05 20.19 2.02
CA PRO A 21 24.38 19.35 2.98
C PRO A 21 23.32 18.60 2.16
N VAL A 22 23.35 17.27 2.20
CA VAL A 22 22.18 16.48 1.84
C VAL A 22 21.10 16.95 2.81
N GLU A 23 20.37 17.97 2.38
CA GLU A 23 19.11 18.37 2.94
C GLU A 23 18.27 17.10 2.86
N LEU A 24 18.06 16.51 4.04
CA LEU A 24 17.22 15.36 4.26
C LEU A 24 15.89 15.69 3.60
N ALA A 25 15.72 15.22 2.37
CA ALA A 25 14.43 15.26 1.70
C ALA A 25 13.44 14.69 2.73
N PRO A 26 12.38 15.43 3.11
CA PRO A 26 11.37 14.86 3.97
C PRO A 26 10.93 13.59 3.27
N SER A 27 11.29 12.47 3.88
CA SER A 27 10.79 11.18 3.47
C SER A 27 9.30 11.28 3.73
N TYR A 28 8.53 11.70 2.72
CA TYR A 28 7.11 11.39 2.63
C TYR A 28 6.97 9.88 2.39
N ARG A 29 7.62 9.08 3.25
CA ARG A 29 7.05 7.82 3.64
C ARG A 29 5.89 8.26 4.50
N SER A 30 4.73 8.41 3.87
CA SER A 30 3.47 8.23 4.58
C SER A 30 3.46 6.76 5.01
N SER A 31 4.33 6.38 5.95
CA SER A 31 4.15 5.17 6.74
C SER A 31 2.90 5.47 7.52
N LEU A 32 1.77 4.94 7.05
CA LEU A 32 0.64 4.72 7.93
C LEU A 32 1.19 3.91 9.09
N ASP A 33 1.48 4.59 10.20
CA ASP A 33 1.91 3.92 11.41
C ASP A 33 0.75 3.02 11.86
N ALA A 34 1.03 1.72 12.02
CA ALA A 34 0.05 0.74 12.47
C ALA A 34 -0.61 1.16 13.80
N ASP A 35 0.15 1.82 14.68
CA ASP A 35 -0.33 2.38 15.95
C ASP A 35 -1.28 3.58 15.78
N ALA A 36 -1.19 4.32 14.68
CA ALA A 36 -2.10 5.42 14.39
C ALA A 36 -3.47 4.93 13.90
N ILE A 37 -3.61 3.64 13.59
CA ILE A 37 -4.87 3.05 13.13
C ILE A 37 -5.72 2.65 14.33
N SER A 38 -6.88 3.31 14.43
CA SER A 38 -7.84 3.07 15.50
C SER A 38 -8.38 1.62 15.46
N PRO A 39 -8.71 1.04 16.63
CA PRO A 39 -9.29 -0.31 16.69
C PRO A 39 -10.64 -0.41 15.94
N GLU A 40 -11.40 0.68 15.87
CA GLU A 40 -12.62 0.76 15.07
C GLU A 40 -12.31 0.53 13.58
N LYS A 41 -11.29 1.19 13.02
CA LYS A 41 -10.90 0.99 11.62
C LYS A 41 -10.41 -0.42 11.34
N VAL A 42 -9.68 -1.04 12.28
CA VAL A 42 -9.30 -2.45 12.16
C VAL A 42 -10.54 -3.34 12.11
N SER A 43 -11.53 -3.07 12.96
CA SER A 43 -12.79 -3.83 13.00
C SER A 43 -13.59 -3.68 11.71
N GLN A 44 -13.75 -2.45 11.20
CA GLN A 44 -14.39 -2.16 9.92
C GLN A 44 -13.70 -2.89 8.76
N PHE A 45 -12.36 -2.88 8.75
CA PHE A 45 -11.58 -3.58 7.73
C PHE A 45 -11.78 -5.09 7.79
N VAL A 46 -11.73 -5.68 8.98
CA VAL A 46 -11.93 -7.13 9.17
C VAL A 46 -13.33 -7.55 8.71
N ARG A 47 -14.38 -6.78 9.05
CA ARG A 47 -15.76 -7.06 8.60
C ARG A 47 -15.88 -6.96 7.08
N ALA A 48 -15.36 -5.88 6.48
CA ALA A 48 -15.37 -5.71 5.02
C ALA A 48 -14.60 -6.83 4.32
N TYR A 49 -13.43 -7.20 4.84
CA TYR A 49 -12.60 -8.27 4.30
C TYR A 49 -13.33 -9.61 4.30
N LEU A 50 -13.96 -10.00 5.42
CA LEU A 50 -14.73 -11.24 5.52
C LEU A 50 -15.92 -11.25 4.55
N GLN A 51 -16.64 -10.14 4.43
CA GLN A 51 -17.76 -10.03 3.48
C GLN A 51 -17.29 -10.15 2.02
N VAL A 52 -16.19 -9.50 1.66
CA VAL A 52 -15.61 -9.57 0.31
C VAL A 52 -15.12 -10.98 0.00
N VAL A 53 -14.45 -11.65 0.94
CA VAL A 53 -14.03 -13.05 0.76
C VAL A 53 -15.25 -13.96 0.59
N SER A 54 -16.28 -13.81 1.43
CA SER A 54 -17.50 -14.60 1.32
C SER A 54 -18.22 -14.39 -0.01
N LEU A 55 -18.28 -13.16 -0.51
CA LEU A 55 -18.81 -12.84 -1.84
C LEU A 55 -18.04 -13.59 -2.93
N ILE A 56 -16.71 -13.52 -2.90
CA ILE A 56 -15.87 -14.18 -3.90
C ILE A 56 -16.09 -15.69 -3.84
N GLU A 57 -16.06 -16.31 -2.66
CA GLU A 57 -16.26 -17.75 -2.48
C GLU A 57 -17.65 -18.21 -3.00
N GLN A 58 -18.70 -17.42 -2.76
CA GLN A 58 -20.05 -17.71 -3.26
C GLN A 58 -20.11 -17.67 -4.78
N ARG A 59 -19.38 -16.75 -5.41
CA ARG A 59 -19.40 -16.51 -6.85
C ARG A 59 -18.31 -17.30 -7.59
N GLU A 60 -17.35 -17.90 -6.89
CA GLU A 60 -16.25 -18.67 -7.48
C GLU A 60 -16.77 -19.86 -8.28
N GLY A 61 -17.83 -20.53 -7.79
CA GLY A 61 -18.49 -21.61 -8.52
C GLY A 61 -19.17 -21.16 -9.82
N GLU A 62 -19.68 -19.92 -9.86
CA GLU A 62 -20.25 -19.32 -11.06
C GLU A 62 -19.13 -18.97 -12.06
N LEU A 63 -18.05 -18.35 -11.59
CA LEU A 63 -16.87 -18.00 -12.40
C LEU A 63 -16.19 -19.24 -13.02
N GLN A 64 -16.00 -20.31 -12.25
CA GLN A 64 -15.41 -21.57 -12.74
C GLN A 64 -16.27 -22.24 -13.81
N SER A 65 -17.60 -22.06 -13.76
CA SER A 65 -18.53 -22.64 -14.73
C SER A 65 -18.56 -21.87 -16.06
N THR A 66 -18.17 -20.59 -16.06
CA THR A 66 -18.29 -19.69 -17.21
C THR A 66 -16.95 -19.23 -17.80
N GLU A 67 -15.80 -19.70 -17.31
CA GLU A 67 -14.41 -19.14 -17.46
C GLU A 67 -13.99 -18.60 -18.85
N THR A 68 -14.66 -19.00 -19.93
CA THR A 68 -14.35 -18.61 -21.32
C THR A 68 -15.43 -17.78 -22.03
N ASP A 69 -16.52 -17.45 -21.33
CA ASP A 69 -17.71 -16.82 -21.89
C ASP A 69 -17.79 -15.32 -21.50
N PRO A 70 -18.33 -14.43 -22.36
CA PRO A 70 -18.70 -13.06 -21.97
C PRO A 70 -19.56 -12.98 -20.70
N GLU A 71 -20.24 -14.06 -20.28
CA GLU A 71 -20.88 -14.14 -18.96
C GLU A 71 -19.89 -14.05 -17.79
N SER A 72 -18.68 -14.61 -17.89
CA SER A 72 -17.65 -14.45 -16.84
C SER A 72 -17.28 -13.00 -16.61
N PHE A 73 -17.19 -12.21 -17.69
CA PHE A 73 -16.88 -10.80 -17.57
C PHE A 73 -17.99 -10.03 -16.85
N ARG A 74 -19.26 -10.39 -17.08
CA ARG A 74 -20.38 -9.81 -16.35
C ARG A 74 -20.34 -10.18 -14.87
N VAL A 75 -20.17 -11.45 -14.56
CA VAL A 75 -20.05 -11.93 -13.17
C VAL A 75 -18.90 -11.24 -12.46
N GLN A 76 -17.76 -11.05 -13.13
CA GLN A 76 -16.61 -10.34 -12.55
C GLN A 76 -16.90 -8.86 -12.26
N GLN A 77 -17.63 -8.16 -13.14
CA GLN A 77 -18.08 -6.79 -12.87
C GLN A 77 -19.08 -6.71 -11.72
N GLU A 78 -19.99 -7.68 -11.62
CA GLU A 78 -20.95 -7.76 -10.52
C GLU A 78 -20.24 -7.96 -9.18
N ILE A 79 -19.26 -8.88 -9.13
CA ILE A 79 -18.42 -9.09 -7.95
C ILE A 79 -17.68 -7.81 -7.57
N GLU A 80 -17.06 -7.12 -8.54
CA GLU A 80 -16.33 -5.87 -8.26
C GLU A 80 -17.28 -4.80 -7.69
N ALA A 81 -18.44 -4.59 -8.32
CA ALA A 81 -19.42 -3.60 -7.86
C ALA A 81 -19.97 -3.93 -6.47
N GLU A 82 -20.26 -5.20 -6.19
CA GLU A 82 -20.78 -5.66 -4.90
C GLU A 82 -19.69 -5.57 -3.82
N ALA A 83 -18.45 -5.93 -4.12
CA ALA A 83 -17.31 -5.75 -3.22
C ALA A 83 -17.08 -4.28 -2.84
N LEU A 84 -17.19 -3.36 -3.81
CA LEU A 84 -17.12 -1.92 -3.53
C LEU A 84 -18.26 -1.44 -2.61
N GLY A 85 -19.45 -1.99 -2.78
CA GLY A 85 -20.59 -1.74 -1.89
C GLY A 85 -20.33 -2.20 -0.46
N LEU A 86 -19.86 -3.44 -0.27
CA LEU A 86 -19.54 -4.02 1.04
C LEU A 86 -18.48 -3.19 1.78
N ILE A 87 -17.42 -2.76 1.08
CA ILE A 87 -16.38 -1.89 1.66
C ILE A 87 -16.97 -0.55 2.12
N ALA A 88 -17.84 0.05 1.30
CA ALA A 88 -18.48 1.33 1.60
C ALA A 88 -19.48 1.24 2.75
N ASP A 89 -20.23 0.15 2.86
CA ASP A 89 -21.21 -0.11 3.92
C ASP A 89 -20.54 -0.22 5.29
N GLU A 90 -19.30 -0.71 5.35
CA GLU A 90 -18.47 -0.72 6.56
C GLU A 90 -17.82 0.64 6.87
N GLY A 91 -18.10 1.66 6.07
CA GLY A 91 -17.61 3.03 6.26
C GLY A 91 -16.18 3.24 5.77
N LEU A 92 -15.67 2.35 4.93
CA LEU A 92 -14.34 2.47 4.33
C LEU A 92 -14.44 2.92 2.87
N THR A 93 -13.46 3.69 2.43
CA THR A 93 -13.23 3.86 0.98
C THR A 93 -12.40 2.70 0.44
N LEU A 94 -12.51 2.41 -0.87
CA LEU A 94 -11.64 1.43 -1.53
C LEU A 94 -10.15 1.73 -1.30
N GLN A 95 -9.77 3.01 -1.33
CA GLN A 95 -8.39 3.42 -1.10
C GLN A 95 -7.92 3.06 0.32
N GLU A 96 -8.74 3.31 1.34
CA GLU A 96 -8.42 2.94 2.72
C GLU A 96 -8.35 1.42 2.87
N TYR A 97 -9.30 0.69 2.31
CA TYR A 97 -9.28 -0.78 2.31
C TYR A 97 -7.97 -1.32 1.72
N MET A 98 -7.55 -0.81 0.56
CA MET A 98 -6.30 -1.24 -0.09
C MET A 98 -5.05 -0.82 0.69
N GLN A 99 -5.07 0.34 1.36
CA GLN A 99 -3.98 0.75 2.24
C GLN A 99 -3.85 -0.16 3.46
N LEU A 100 -4.96 -0.51 4.11
CA LEU A 100 -5.00 -1.42 5.25
C LEU A 100 -4.58 -2.83 4.83
N LEU A 101 -5.05 -3.30 3.68
CA LEU A 101 -4.63 -4.56 3.09
C LEU A 101 -3.12 -4.59 2.82
N SER A 102 -2.57 -3.52 2.22
CA SER A 102 -1.13 -3.41 2.00
C SER A 102 -0.35 -3.35 3.32
N LEU A 103 -0.86 -2.63 4.31
CA LEU A 103 -0.22 -2.51 5.61
C LEU A 103 -0.17 -3.86 6.32
N ALA A 104 -1.26 -4.64 6.30
CA ALA A 104 -1.33 -5.98 6.89
C ALA A 104 -0.28 -6.95 6.33
N ASN A 105 0.12 -6.75 5.08
CA ASN A 105 1.15 -7.57 4.42
C ASN A 105 2.59 -7.10 4.68
N ILE A 106 2.78 -5.82 5.04
CA ILE A 106 4.11 -5.20 5.18
C ILE A 106 4.49 -5.05 6.66
N ASP A 107 3.52 -4.78 7.52
CA ASP A 107 3.68 -4.56 8.95
C ASP A 107 3.17 -5.79 9.74
N PRO A 108 4.07 -6.55 10.39
CA PRO A 108 3.69 -7.77 11.10
C PRO A 108 2.85 -7.49 12.35
N GLU A 109 3.06 -6.37 13.06
CA GLU A 109 2.27 -6.05 14.25
C GLU A 109 0.82 -5.73 13.86
N PHE A 110 0.63 -5.01 12.76
CA PHE A 110 -0.69 -4.78 12.20
C PHE A 110 -1.34 -6.07 11.68
N GLY A 111 -0.57 -6.92 11.01
CA GLY A 111 -1.01 -8.24 10.57
C GLY A 111 -1.50 -9.11 11.73
N ASP A 112 -0.75 -9.15 12.85
CA ASP A 112 -1.14 -9.88 14.06
C ASP A 112 -2.44 -9.33 14.68
N ARG A 113 -2.62 -8.00 14.69
CA ARG A 113 -3.88 -7.37 15.16
C ARG A 113 -5.07 -7.78 14.31
N ILE A 114 -4.91 -7.85 12.99
CA ILE A 114 -5.94 -8.32 12.08
C ILE A 114 -6.22 -9.80 12.29
N ALA A 115 -5.18 -10.63 12.42
CA ALA A 115 -5.32 -12.07 12.63
C ALA A 115 -6.09 -12.38 13.92
N LEU A 116 -5.81 -11.65 15.00
CA LEU A 116 -6.55 -11.77 16.26
C LEU A 116 -8.03 -11.43 16.07
N GLN A 117 -8.32 -10.30 15.43
CA GLN A 117 -9.71 -9.87 15.17
C GLN A 117 -10.46 -10.82 14.23
N LEU A 118 -9.79 -11.42 13.24
CA LEU A 118 -10.36 -12.45 12.38
C LEU A 118 -10.74 -13.71 13.16
N GLN A 119 -9.90 -14.11 14.12
CA GLN A 119 -10.19 -15.25 14.99
C GLN A 119 -11.40 -14.97 15.88
N GLU A 120 -11.47 -13.78 16.48
CA GLU A 120 -12.63 -13.37 17.30
C GLU A 120 -13.92 -13.23 16.48
N ALA A 121 -13.84 -12.84 15.21
CA ALA A 121 -15.01 -12.70 14.34
C ALA A 121 -15.55 -14.03 13.79
N THR A 122 -14.76 -15.12 13.89
CA THR A 122 -15.11 -16.44 13.33
C THR A 122 -15.45 -17.48 14.41
N ASP A 123 -15.29 -17.15 15.69
CA ASP A 123 -15.60 -18.02 16.85
C ASP A 123 -17.09 -18.04 17.23
#